data_AF-G7TD75-F1
#
_entry.id   AF-G7TD75-F1
#
_cell.length_a   1.000
_cell.length_b   1.000
_cell.length_c   1.000
_cell.angle_alpha   90.00
_cell.angle_beta   90.00
_cell.angle_gamma   90.00
#
_symmetry.space_group_name_H-M   'P 1'
#
loop_
_entity.id
_entity.type
_entity.pdbx_description
1 polymer ?
#
loop_
_entity_poly.entity_id
_entity_poly.type
_entity_poly.pdbx_seq_one_letter_code
_entity_poly.pdbx_strand_id
1 'polypeptide(L)'
;MVRDDHRFQAWGPPERLEQPVDRNRQLSLKHMAESALVDLACTRRPGLAPAAVKLLSHLEVLTRMTHYEGDLRPPTARFAIIASRWNARITDVLVAGARQSLAGNGIGEDAIDVIRVPGAWEIPVAANRVAQSGQHGAIIALGCVIRGDTRHYEHVADLCAEGLMSVQLQTGVPVLNGVLAVERVEDAEARAGGSHGNKGEECALAALELVNLMDLLP
;
A
#
# COMPACT_ATOMS: atom_id res chain seq x y z
N MET A 1 16.90 -36.73 6.86
CA MET A 1 16.18 -36.82 5.58
C MET A 1 14.69 -36.83 5.86
N VAL A 2 14.14 -35.64 6.10
CA VAL A 2 12.72 -35.27 5.93
C VAL A 2 12.80 -33.82 5.47
N ARG A 3 12.24 -33.51 4.30
CA ARG A 3 12.32 -32.21 3.63
C ARG A 3 11.17 -31.35 4.14
N ASP A 4 11.51 -30.22 4.76
CA ASP A 4 10.54 -29.18 5.12
C ASP A 4 10.25 -28.33 3.88
N ASP A 5 9.01 -28.45 3.39
CA ASP A 5 8.47 -27.67 2.28
C ASP A 5 7.67 -26.49 2.88
N HIS A 6 8.37 -25.45 3.33
CA HIS A 6 7.77 -24.16 3.68
C HIS A 6 8.24 -23.11 2.67
N ARG A 7 7.42 -22.91 1.64
CA ARG A 7 7.60 -21.85 0.65
C ARG A 7 7.26 -20.49 1.26
N PHE A 8 8.31 -19.71 1.43
CA PHE A 8 8.42 -18.25 1.30
C PHE A 8 7.15 -17.49 0.85
N GLN A 9 6.75 -16.48 1.63
CA GLN A 9 6.15 -15.24 1.11
C GLN A 9 7.18 -14.13 1.29
N ALA A 10 8.08 -13.99 0.31
CA ALA A 10 8.87 -12.78 0.14
C ALA A 10 8.02 -11.75 -0.62
N TRP A 11 8.08 -10.49 -0.20
CA TRP A 11 7.61 -9.34 -0.96
C TRP A 11 8.59 -9.09 -2.13
N GLY A 12 8.56 -9.97 -3.15
CA GLY A 12 9.09 -9.66 -4.48
C GLY A 12 8.02 -8.93 -5.30
N PRO A 13 8.38 -8.22 -6.38
CA PRO A 13 7.36 -7.77 -7.34
C PRO A 13 6.55 -9.02 -7.72
N PRO A 14 5.20 -8.94 -7.77
CA PRO A 14 4.41 -10.10 -8.12
C PRO A 14 4.96 -10.64 -9.44
N GLU A 15 5.42 -11.90 -9.43
CA GLU A 15 5.52 -12.67 -10.66
C GLU A 15 4.22 -12.40 -11.39
N ARG A 16 4.33 -11.86 -12.60
CA ARG A 16 3.20 -11.46 -13.43
C ARG A 16 2.42 -12.73 -13.75
N LEU A 17 1.59 -13.16 -12.81
CA LEU A 17 0.41 -13.95 -13.07
C LEU A 17 -0.46 -12.99 -13.86
N GLU A 18 -0.24 -12.99 -15.17
CA GLU A 18 -1.31 -12.75 -16.13
C GLU A 18 -2.42 -13.73 -15.74
N GLN A 19 -3.24 -13.36 -14.74
CA GLN A 19 -4.55 -13.93 -14.64
C GLN A 19 -5.19 -13.55 -15.98
N PRO A 20 -5.61 -14.52 -16.79
CA PRO A 20 -6.37 -14.19 -17.97
C PRO A 20 -7.63 -13.53 -17.42
N VAL A 21 -7.71 -12.20 -17.54
CA VAL A 21 -9.00 -11.54 -17.71
C VAL A 21 -9.67 -12.39 -18.76
N ASP A 22 -10.73 -13.10 -18.37
CA ASP A 22 -11.44 -14.04 -19.22
C ASP A 22 -12.01 -13.22 -20.39
N ARG A 23 -11.16 -13.02 -21.41
CA ARG A 23 -11.49 -12.32 -22.64
C ARG A 23 -12.69 -13.02 -23.24
N ASN A 24 -12.87 -14.33 -23.03
CA ASN A 24 -14.03 -15.07 -23.51
C ASN A 24 -15.32 -14.69 -22.78
N ARG A 25 -15.32 -14.38 -21.47
CA ARG A 25 -16.54 -13.88 -20.79
C ARG A 25 -16.91 -12.47 -21.20
N GLN A 26 -15.93 -11.58 -21.33
CA GLN A 26 -16.17 -10.21 -21.81
C GLN A 26 -16.53 -10.18 -23.30
N LEU A 27 -15.87 -11.00 -24.13
CA LEU A 27 -16.27 -11.22 -25.53
C LEU A 27 -17.64 -11.87 -25.62
N SER A 28 -18.01 -12.78 -24.71
CA SER A 28 -19.33 -13.43 -24.69
C SER A 28 -20.44 -12.44 -24.35
N LEU A 29 -20.25 -11.56 -23.36
CA LEU A 29 -21.21 -10.50 -23.05
C LEU A 29 -21.30 -9.48 -24.18
N LYS A 30 -20.16 -9.13 -24.80
CA LYS A 30 -20.11 -8.26 -25.97
C LYS A 30 -20.82 -8.89 -27.18
N HIS A 31 -20.59 -10.18 -27.46
CA HIS A 31 -21.29 -10.92 -28.52
C HIS A 31 -22.78 -11.11 -28.21
N MET A 32 -23.17 -11.31 -26.95
CA MET A 32 -24.58 -11.39 -26.56
C MET A 32 -25.28 -10.04 -26.72
N ALA A 33 -24.61 -8.93 -26.36
CA ALA A 33 -25.12 -7.58 -26.56
C ALA A 33 -25.16 -7.22 -28.06
N GLU A 34 -24.12 -7.52 -28.83
CA GLU A 34 -24.05 -7.32 -30.28
C GLU A 34 -25.10 -8.18 -31.01
N SER A 35 -25.30 -9.44 -30.60
CA SER A 35 -26.37 -10.30 -31.13
C SER A 35 -27.75 -9.75 -30.80
N ALA A 36 -27.98 -9.29 -29.57
CA ALA A 36 -29.25 -8.67 -29.18
C ALA A 36 -29.52 -7.36 -29.94
N LEU A 37 -28.48 -6.58 -30.25
CA LEU A 37 -28.55 -5.35 -31.04
C LEU A 37 -28.79 -5.62 -32.53
N VAL A 38 -28.16 -6.66 -33.09
CA VAL A 38 -28.39 -7.13 -34.47
C VAL A 38 -29.82 -7.67 -34.59
N ASP A 39 -30.32 -8.42 -33.61
CA ASP A 39 -31.70 -8.88 -33.56
C ASP A 39 -32.69 -7.71 -33.48
N LEU A 40 -32.40 -6.70 -32.64
CA LEU A 40 -33.20 -5.48 -32.53
C LEU A 40 -33.20 -4.67 -33.84
N ALA A 41 -32.06 -4.56 -34.51
CA ALA A 41 -31.90 -3.84 -35.78
C ALA A 41 -32.56 -4.59 -36.96
N CYS A 42 -32.60 -5.92 -36.92
CA CYS A 42 -33.29 -6.77 -37.90
C CYS A 42 -34.82 -6.70 -37.77
N THR A 43 -35.35 -6.41 -36.58
CA THR A 43 -36.79 -6.10 -36.44
C THR A 43 -37.11 -4.72 -37.01
N ARG A 44 -37.68 -4.67 -38.22
CA ARG A 44 -38.12 -3.42 -38.89
C ARG A 44 -39.27 -2.73 -38.14
N ARG A 45 -39.00 -2.14 -36.97
CA ARG A 45 -39.92 -1.23 -36.28
C ARG A 45 -39.50 0.23 -36.54
N PRO A 46 -40.29 1.01 -37.29
CA PRO A 46 -40.00 2.43 -37.47
C PRO A 46 -40.12 3.17 -36.12
N GLY A 47 -39.02 3.75 -35.64
CA GLY A 47 -38.94 4.50 -34.38
C GLY A 47 -37.82 4.08 -33.42
N LEU A 48 -37.14 2.96 -33.65
CA LEU A 48 -36.16 2.39 -32.72
C LEU A 48 -34.74 2.99 -32.84
N ALA A 49 -34.41 3.63 -33.97
CA ALA A 49 -33.05 4.10 -34.27
C ALA A 49 -32.49 5.16 -33.28
N PRO A 50 -33.26 6.19 -32.84
CA PRO A 50 -32.75 7.17 -31.87
C PRO A 50 -32.59 6.57 -30.46
N ALA A 51 -33.48 5.64 -30.09
CA ALA A 51 -33.45 4.97 -28.79
C ALA A 51 -32.29 3.96 -28.69
N ALA A 52 -32.01 3.22 -29.76
CA ALA A 52 -30.89 2.28 -29.83
C ALA A 52 -29.52 2.99 -29.76
N VAL A 53 -29.36 4.14 -30.44
CA VAL A 53 -28.12 4.95 -30.35
C VAL A 53 -27.93 5.58 -28.97
N LYS A 54 -29.01 5.99 -28.30
CA LYS A 54 -28.98 6.50 -26.92
C LYS A 54 -28.67 5.39 -25.89
N LEU A 55 -29.14 4.17 -26.17
CA LEU A 55 -28.84 2.97 -25.38
C LEU A 55 -27.39 2.52 -25.58
N LEU A 56 -26.87 2.57 -26.81
CA LEU A 56 -25.48 2.27 -27.16
C LEU A 56 -24.50 3.25 -26.52
N SER A 57 -24.78 4.56 -26.57
CA SER A 57 -23.99 5.57 -25.88
C SER A 57 -24.10 5.46 -24.36
N HIS A 58 -25.26 5.07 -23.80
CA HIS A 58 -25.37 4.69 -22.40
C HIS A 58 -24.56 3.43 -22.07
N LEU A 59 -24.56 2.43 -22.93
CA LEU A 59 -23.81 1.18 -22.75
C LEU A 59 -22.28 1.39 -22.84
N GLU A 60 -21.82 2.30 -23.70
CA GLU A 60 -20.40 2.75 -23.77
C GLU A 60 -19.97 3.51 -22.51
N VAL A 61 -20.87 4.29 -21.90
CA VAL A 61 -20.65 4.95 -20.61
C VAL A 61 -20.69 3.96 -19.44
N LEU A 62 -21.54 2.92 -19.52
CA LEU A 62 -21.71 1.90 -18.48
C LEU A 62 -20.55 0.88 -18.41
N THR A 63 -19.59 0.92 -19.33
CA THR A 63 -18.50 -0.08 -19.43
C THR A 63 -17.09 0.46 -19.19
N ARG A 64 -16.91 1.74 -18.86
CA ARG A 64 -15.60 2.25 -18.42
C ARG A 64 -15.43 2.07 -16.92
N MET A 65 -15.00 0.87 -16.51
CA MET A 65 -14.37 0.72 -15.20
C MET A 65 -13.11 1.57 -15.18
N THR A 66 -13.09 2.59 -14.33
CA THR A 66 -11.88 3.40 -14.12
C THR A 66 -10.98 2.66 -13.13
N HIS A 67 -9.73 2.44 -13.52
CA HIS A 67 -8.73 1.72 -12.72
C HIS A 67 -7.66 2.72 -12.25
N TYR A 68 -7.44 2.79 -10.94
CA TYR A 68 -6.41 3.64 -10.34
C TYR A 68 -5.38 2.75 -9.65
N GLU A 69 -4.11 2.94 -9.99
CA GLU A 69 -2.97 2.26 -9.38
C GLU A 69 -1.84 3.27 -9.18
N GLY A 70 -1.14 3.16 -8.06
CA GLY A 70 0.11 3.90 -7.86
C GLY A 70 1.25 3.18 -8.57
N ASP A 71 2.31 3.92 -8.89
CA ASP A 71 3.57 3.33 -9.36
C ASP A 71 4.73 3.79 -8.48
N LEU A 72 5.94 3.33 -8.79
CA LEU A 72 7.14 3.62 -7.99
C LEU A 72 7.99 4.77 -8.55
N ARG A 73 7.47 5.56 -9.50
CA ARG A 73 8.19 6.75 -9.98
C ARG A 73 8.32 7.74 -8.82
N PRO A 74 9.45 8.46 -8.70
CA PRO A 74 9.66 9.38 -7.59
C PRO A 74 8.63 10.54 -7.64
N PRO A 75 7.71 10.67 -6.66
CA PRO A 75 6.81 11.82 -6.59
C PRO A 75 7.56 13.08 -6.19
N THR A 76 6.93 14.24 -6.42
CA THR A 76 7.38 15.51 -5.82
C THR A 76 6.83 15.63 -4.40
N ALA A 77 7.33 14.79 -3.49
CA ALA A 77 6.90 14.75 -2.09
C ALA A 77 8.07 14.53 -1.13
N ARG A 78 7.93 15.02 0.10
CA ARG A 78 8.84 14.70 1.21
C ARG A 78 8.30 13.53 2.01
N PHE A 79 9.19 12.73 2.57
CA PHE A 79 8.87 11.57 3.40
C PHE A 79 9.40 11.76 4.82
N ALA A 80 8.61 11.40 5.82
CA ALA A 80 9.06 11.36 7.20
C ALA A 80 9.23 9.91 7.66
N ILE A 81 10.41 9.53 8.10
CA ILE A 81 10.67 8.25 8.77
C ILE A 81 10.67 8.51 10.27
N ILE A 82 9.64 8.04 10.98
CA ILE A 82 9.55 8.16 12.43
C ILE A 82 9.91 6.81 13.04
N ALA A 83 11.03 6.75 13.76
CA ALA A 83 11.56 5.50 14.29
C ALA A 83 11.77 5.53 15.81
N SER A 84 11.29 4.51 16.50
CA SER A 84 11.60 4.32 17.93
C SER A 84 13.09 4.03 18.15
N ARG A 85 13.62 4.42 19.31
CA ARG A 85 14.99 4.08 19.75
C ARG A 85 15.06 2.74 20.46
N TRP A 86 13.95 2.32 21.08
CA TRP A 86 13.85 1.00 21.69
C TRP A 86 14.03 -0.10 20.63
N ASN A 87 14.78 -1.16 20.98
CA ASN A 87 15.21 -2.22 20.05
C ASN A 87 16.06 -1.72 18.85
N ALA A 88 17.00 -0.79 19.11
CA ALA A 88 17.87 -0.16 18.10
C ALA A 88 18.52 -1.12 17.08
N ARG A 89 18.97 -2.31 17.53
CA ARG A 89 19.54 -3.34 16.64
C ARG A 89 18.60 -3.74 15.49
N ILE A 90 17.29 -3.67 15.71
CA ILE A 90 16.26 -3.95 14.71
C ILE A 90 15.86 -2.65 14.02
N THR A 91 15.48 -1.63 14.78
CA THR A 91 14.88 -0.40 14.22
C THR A 91 15.86 0.39 13.34
N ASP A 92 17.16 0.35 13.62
CA ASP A 92 18.15 1.01 12.76
C ASP A 92 18.34 0.29 11.43
N VAL A 93 18.17 -1.03 11.40
CA VAL A 93 18.17 -1.80 10.14
C VAL A 93 16.91 -1.52 9.32
N LEU A 94 15.76 -1.35 9.98
CA LEU A 94 14.52 -0.92 9.31
C LEU A 94 14.69 0.49 8.70
N VAL A 95 15.24 1.45 9.46
CA VAL A 95 15.50 2.81 8.96
C VAL A 95 16.47 2.80 7.78
N ALA A 96 17.54 2.00 7.86
CA ALA A 96 18.50 1.86 6.76
C ALA A 96 17.82 1.30 5.50
N GLY A 97 17.02 0.24 5.65
CA GLY A 97 16.26 -0.35 4.53
C GLY A 97 15.28 0.63 3.90
N ALA A 98 14.53 1.39 4.70
CA ALA A 98 13.62 2.40 4.21
C ALA A 98 14.34 3.50 3.41
N ARG A 99 15.44 4.05 3.96
CA ARG A 99 16.24 5.08 3.28
C ARG A 99 16.86 4.57 1.99
N GLN A 100 17.45 3.38 2.01
CA GLN A 100 18.05 2.76 0.83
C GLN A 100 17.00 2.53 -0.26
N SER A 101 15.80 2.09 0.10
CA SER A 101 14.70 1.87 -0.83
C SER A 101 14.20 3.17 -1.47
N LEU A 102 13.98 4.22 -0.67
CA LEU A 102 13.61 5.55 -1.18
C LEU A 102 14.68 6.11 -2.12
N ALA A 103 15.95 6.05 -1.72
CA ALA A 103 17.07 6.52 -2.53
C ALA A 103 17.21 5.70 -3.84
N GLY A 104 17.03 4.38 -3.77
CA GLY A 104 17.05 3.49 -4.93
C GLY A 104 15.95 3.78 -5.95
N ASN A 105 14.86 4.42 -5.53
CA ASN A 105 13.76 4.88 -6.39
C ASN A 105 13.84 6.39 -6.73
N GLY A 106 14.97 7.03 -6.46
CA GLY A 106 15.24 8.41 -6.91
C GLY A 106 14.78 9.52 -5.97
N ILE A 107 14.41 9.19 -4.72
CA ILE A 107 14.14 10.22 -3.69
C ILE A 107 15.46 10.74 -3.13
N GLY A 108 15.65 12.06 -3.18
CA GLY A 108 16.81 12.73 -2.59
C GLY A 108 16.80 12.67 -1.06
N GLU A 109 17.99 12.60 -0.46
CA GLU A 109 18.15 12.61 1.01
C GLU A 109 17.57 13.88 1.66
N ASP A 110 17.57 15.00 0.94
CA ASP A 110 16.98 16.27 1.38
C ASP A 110 15.44 16.27 1.42
N ALA A 111 14.82 15.27 0.77
CA ALA A 111 13.39 15.02 0.81
C ALA A 111 12.98 14.00 1.90
N ILE A 112 13.93 13.52 2.73
CA ILE A 112 13.67 12.52 3.76
C ILE A 112 14.04 13.07 5.14
N ASP A 113 13.06 13.21 6.03
CA ASP A 113 13.29 13.55 7.43
C ASP A 113 13.29 12.29 8.30
N VAL A 114 14.36 12.03 9.04
CA VAL A 114 14.42 10.93 10.02
C VAL A 114 14.21 11.47 11.43
N ILE A 115 13.08 11.12 12.03
CA ILE A 115 12.66 11.56 13.36
C ILE A 115 12.78 10.40 14.34
N ARG A 116 13.47 10.59 15.46
CA ARG A 116 13.68 9.55 16.47
C ARG A 116 12.87 9.82 17.73
N VAL A 117 12.03 8.86 18.11
CA VAL A 117 11.21 8.91 19.34
C VAL A 117 11.68 7.86 20.36
N PRO A 118 11.36 7.99 21.66
CA PRO A 118 11.82 7.05 22.69
C PRO A 118 11.39 5.60 22.41
N GLY A 119 10.08 5.33 22.34
CA GLY A 119 9.50 4.02 22.08
C GLY A 119 8.42 4.05 20.99
N ALA A 120 7.84 2.88 20.71
CA ALA A 120 6.74 2.77 19.74
C ALA A 120 5.50 3.56 20.19
N TRP A 121 5.28 3.67 21.50
CA TRP A 121 4.18 4.43 22.10
C TRP A 121 4.15 5.91 21.69
N GLU A 122 5.31 6.52 21.48
CA GLU A 122 5.41 7.93 21.08
C GLU A 122 5.34 8.14 19.56
N ILE A 123 5.34 7.09 18.74
CA ILE A 123 5.28 7.23 17.28
C ILE A 123 3.97 7.93 16.83
N PRO A 124 2.77 7.56 17.30
CA PRO A 124 1.53 8.19 16.84
C PRO A 124 1.47 9.70 17.09
N VAL A 125 1.94 10.19 18.24
CA VAL A 125 1.91 11.63 18.53
C VAL A 125 2.87 12.40 17.64
N ALA A 126 4.05 11.84 17.34
CA ALA A 126 4.97 12.41 16.38
C ALA A 126 4.40 12.38 14.96
N ALA A 127 3.79 11.27 14.55
CA ALA A 127 3.13 11.13 13.24
C ALA A 127 2.03 12.17 13.06
N ASN A 128 1.18 12.36 14.08
CA ASN A 128 0.14 13.38 14.04
C ASN A 128 0.73 14.78 13.83
N ARG A 129 1.78 15.14 14.56
CA ARG A 129 2.43 16.45 14.45
C ARG A 129 3.06 16.68 13.07
N VAL A 130 3.64 15.63 12.49
CA VAL A 130 4.22 15.66 11.14
C VAL A 130 3.14 15.81 10.09
N ALA A 131 2.09 14.98 10.15
CA ALA A 131 0.98 15.03 9.19
C ALA A 131 0.28 16.41 9.21
N GLN A 132 0.01 16.95 10.40
CA GLN A 132 -0.60 18.28 10.56
C GLN A 132 0.26 19.43 10.03
N SER A 133 1.57 19.23 9.83
CA SER A 133 2.43 20.26 9.26
C SER A 133 2.17 20.51 7.77
N GLY A 134 1.59 19.51 7.07
CA GLY A 134 1.36 19.56 5.63
C GLY A 134 2.63 19.54 4.77
N GLN A 135 3.80 19.21 5.35
CA GLN A 135 5.09 19.24 4.67
C GLN A 135 5.52 17.90 4.06
N HIS A 136 4.84 16.81 4.40
CA HIS A 136 5.20 15.45 4.01
C HIS A 136 4.05 14.78 3.26
N GLY A 137 4.36 14.11 2.16
CA GLY A 137 3.38 13.33 1.39
C GLY A 137 3.08 11.97 2.04
N ALA A 138 4.02 11.41 2.81
CA ALA A 138 3.80 10.18 3.56
C ALA A 138 4.69 10.10 4.81
N ILE A 139 4.24 9.28 5.76
CA ILE A 139 4.94 8.97 7.01
C ILE A 139 5.21 7.47 7.06
N ILE A 140 6.45 7.09 7.33
CA ILE A 140 6.89 5.70 7.52
C ILE A 140 7.19 5.53 9.02
N ALA A 141 6.31 4.82 9.72
CA ALA A 141 6.42 4.57 11.16
C ALA A 141 7.15 3.24 11.42
N LEU A 142 8.34 3.30 12.01
CA LEU A 142 9.20 2.14 12.24
C LEU A 142 9.43 1.91 13.73
N GLY A 143 9.28 0.66 14.15
CA GLY A 143 9.49 0.29 15.54
C GLY A 143 9.62 -1.21 15.70
N CYS A 144 9.94 -1.63 16.92
CA CYS A 144 9.95 -3.04 17.26
C CYS A 144 9.51 -3.21 18.71
N VAL A 145 8.40 -3.91 18.91
CA VAL A 145 7.85 -4.33 20.19
C VAL A 145 7.96 -5.85 20.21
N ILE A 146 8.67 -6.38 21.20
CA ILE A 146 8.87 -7.82 21.37
C ILE A 146 8.14 -8.24 22.65
N ARG A 147 7.40 -9.34 22.62
CA ARG A 147 6.67 -9.82 23.79
C ARG A 147 7.60 -10.05 24.98
N GLY A 148 7.21 -9.51 26.13
CA GLY A 148 7.79 -9.82 27.43
C GLY A 148 6.79 -10.58 28.32
N ASP A 149 6.99 -10.55 29.63
CA ASP A 149 6.21 -11.37 30.57
C ASP A 149 4.80 -10.82 30.87
N THR A 150 4.50 -9.60 30.42
CA THR A 150 3.27 -8.90 30.77
C THR A 150 2.51 -8.43 29.55
N ARG A 151 1.23 -8.08 29.75
CA ARG A 151 0.34 -7.51 28.73
C ARG A 151 0.76 -6.13 28.21
N HIS A 152 1.89 -5.58 28.69
CA HIS A 152 2.40 -4.29 28.24
C HIS A 152 2.73 -4.30 26.75
N TYR A 153 3.16 -5.44 26.21
CA TYR A 153 3.42 -5.65 24.79
C TYR A 153 2.19 -5.31 23.93
N GLU A 154 1.03 -5.88 24.26
CA GLU A 154 -0.23 -5.70 23.52
C GLU A 154 -0.67 -4.24 23.58
N HIS A 155 -0.61 -3.62 24.76
CA HIS A 155 -0.97 -2.21 24.88
C HIS A 155 -0.10 -1.35 23.97
N VAL A 156 1.21 -1.57 23.95
CA VAL A 156 2.12 -0.75 23.15
C VAL A 156 1.98 -1.01 21.65
N ALA A 157 1.93 -2.28 21.24
CA ALA A 157 1.84 -2.64 19.82
C ALA A 157 0.48 -2.24 19.22
N ASP A 158 -0.62 -2.61 19.86
CA ASP A 158 -1.97 -2.43 19.31
C ASP A 158 -2.37 -0.96 19.33
N LEU A 159 -2.17 -0.24 20.44
CA LEU A 159 -2.55 1.17 20.52
C LEU A 159 -1.62 2.08 19.69
N CYS A 160 -0.38 1.65 19.43
CA CYS A 160 0.44 2.32 18.42
C CYS A 160 -0.19 2.16 17.03
N ALA A 161 -0.55 0.95 16.62
CA ALA A 161 -1.17 0.68 15.32
C ALA A 161 -2.50 1.43 15.15
N GLU A 162 -3.36 1.40 16.18
CA GLU A 162 -4.62 2.17 16.20
C GLU A 162 -4.37 3.67 16.10
N GLY A 163 -3.39 4.19 16.83
CA GLY A 163 -3.01 5.60 16.77
C GLY A 163 -2.54 6.03 15.38
N LEU A 164 -1.72 5.21 14.72
CA LEU A 164 -1.26 5.49 13.35
C LEU A 164 -2.40 5.46 12.33
N MET A 165 -3.30 4.47 12.44
CA MET A 165 -4.51 4.40 11.60
C MET A 165 -5.37 5.65 11.80
N SER A 166 -5.56 6.07 13.05
CA SER A 166 -6.32 7.28 13.37
C SER A 166 -5.70 8.53 12.73
N VAL A 167 -4.37 8.71 12.83
CA VAL A 167 -3.67 9.82 12.20
C VAL A 167 -3.88 9.83 10.69
N GLN A 168 -3.68 8.69 10.02
CA GLN A 168 -3.86 8.60 8.56
C GLN A 168 -5.28 9.00 8.14
N LEU A 169 -6.30 8.44 8.79
CA LEU A 169 -7.70 8.70 8.44
C LEU A 169 -8.14 10.14 8.75
N GLN A 170 -7.59 10.75 9.80
CA GLN A 170 -7.95 12.12 10.20
C GLN A 170 -7.25 13.19 9.36
N THR A 171 -6.01 12.93 8.94
CA THR A 171 -5.18 13.92 8.24
C THR A 171 -5.17 13.75 6.73
N GLY A 172 -5.54 12.56 6.24
CA GLY A 172 -5.43 12.20 4.82
C GLY A 172 -4.01 11.88 4.36
N VAL A 173 -2.99 12.07 5.22
CA VAL A 173 -1.60 11.74 4.91
C VAL A 173 -1.39 10.24 5.14
N PRO A 174 -0.93 9.48 4.13
CA PRO A 174 -0.53 8.09 4.30
C PRO A 174 0.44 7.86 5.46
N VAL A 175 0.13 6.91 6.35
CA VAL A 175 0.98 6.49 7.48
C VAL A 175 1.22 4.98 7.42
N LEU A 176 2.42 4.59 7.03
CA LEU A 176 2.80 3.21 6.79
C LEU A 176 3.30 2.59 8.10
N ASN A 177 2.62 1.54 8.55
CA ASN A 177 2.95 0.86 9.79
C ASN A 177 4.01 -0.23 9.57
N GLY A 178 5.26 0.09 9.89
CA GLY A 178 6.40 -0.82 9.97
C GLY A 178 6.84 -1.10 11.41
N VAL A 179 5.94 -0.95 12.39
CA VAL A 179 6.20 -1.35 13.78
C VAL A 179 6.05 -2.86 13.89
N LEU A 180 7.18 -3.56 14.07
CA LEU A 180 7.18 -5.01 14.27
C LEU A 180 6.60 -5.34 15.65
N ALA A 181 5.49 -6.06 15.68
CA ALA A 181 4.94 -6.66 16.88
C ALA A 181 5.17 -8.17 16.81
N VAL A 182 6.15 -8.68 17.56
CA VAL A 182 6.57 -10.08 17.47
C VAL A 182 6.66 -10.75 18.84
N GLU A 183 6.46 -12.06 18.84
CA GLU A 183 6.55 -12.92 20.01
C GLU A 183 8.00 -13.18 20.43
N ARG A 184 8.90 -13.25 19.44
CA ARG A 184 10.31 -13.62 19.65
C ARG A 184 11.27 -12.68 18.94
N VAL A 185 12.49 -12.57 19.47
CA VAL A 185 13.53 -11.72 18.86
C VAL A 185 13.94 -12.21 17.48
N GLU A 186 13.96 -13.51 17.24
CA GLU A 186 14.36 -14.07 15.93
C GLU A 186 13.37 -13.68 14.83
N ASP A 187 12.09 -13.50 15.18
CA ASP A 187 11.07 -13.02 14.25
C ASP A 187 11.28 -11.55 13.86
N ALA A 188 11.82 -10.73 14.77
CA ALA A 188 12.21 -9.36 14.47
C ALA A 188 13.45 -9.32 13.57
N GLU A 189 14.47 -10.13 13.88
CA GLU A 189 15.69 -10.23 13.07
C GLU A 189 15.39 -10.73 11.65
N ALA A 190 14.50 -11.71 11.51
CA ALA A 190 14.07 -12.23 10.22
C ALA A 190 13.40 -11.17 9.33
N ARG A 191 12.71 -10.18 9.92
CA ARG A 191 11.97 -9.10 9.24
C ARG A 191 12.76 -7.79 9.13
N ALA A 192 13.99 -7.77 9.63
CA ALA A 192 14.89 -6.62 9.58
C ALA A 192 16.13 -6.95 8.74
N GLY A 193 15.91 -7.23 7.45
CA GLY A 193 16.95 -7.62 6.50
C GLY A 193 17.35 -9.08 6.56
N GLY A 194 16.55 -9.91 7.23
CA GLY A 194 16.75 -11.35 7.38
C GLY A 194 16.01 -12.17 6.33
N SER A 195 15.66 -13.41 6.69
CA SER A 195 15.02 -14.37 5.79
C SER A 195 13.63 -13.97 5.28
N HIS A 196 12.97 -13.01 5.94
CA HIS A 196 11.65 -12.51 5.60
C HIS A 196 11.70 -11.07 5.04
N GLY A 197 12.88 -10.63 4.58
CA GLY A 197 13.05 -9.30 4.00
C GLY A 197 13.23 -8.20 5.05
N ASN A 198 12.92 -6.96 4.66
CA ASN A 198 13.07 -5.78 5.50
C ASN A 198 11.77 -4.97 5.54
N LYS A 199 11.11 -4.92 6.70
CA LYS A 199 9.84 -4.21 6.84
C LYS A 199 9.95 -2.70 6.58
N GLY A 200 11.12 -2.10 6.81
CA GLY A 200 11.36 -0.70 6.49
C GLY A 200 11.39 -0.45 4.98
N GLU A 201 12.01 -1.35 4.21
CA GLU A 201 12.00 -1.31 2.74
C GLU A 201 10.57 -1.47 2.20
N GLU A 202 9.82 -2.46 2.69
CA GLU A 202 8.43 -2.67 2.29
C GLU A 202 7.56 -1.43 2.54
N CYS A 203 7.69 -0.81 3.72
CA CYS A 203 6.96 0.42 4.04
C CYS A 203 7.38 1.60 3.16
N ALA A 204 8.66 1.70 2.78
CA ALA A 204 9.12 2.75 1.88
C ALA A 204 8.54 2.61 0.46
N LEU A 205 8.52 1.39 -0.09
CA LEU A 205 7.92 1.12 -1.40
C LEU A 205 6.42 1.39 -1.38
N ALA A 206 5.72 0.92 -0.35
CA ALA A 206 4.30 1.19 -0.17
C ALA A 206 4.01 2.69 -0.01
N ALA A 207 4.89 3.45 0.66
CA ALA A 207 4.74 4.90 0.78
C ALA A 207 4.85 5.60 -0.57
N LEU A 208 5.83 5.23 -1.40
CA LEU A 208 5.99 5.78 -2.75
C LEU A 208 4.76 5.53 -3.61
N GLU A 209 4.33 4.27 -3.66
CA GLU A 209 3.16 3.86 -4.44
C GLU A 209 1.90 4.57 -3.97
N LEU A 210 1.69 4.65 -2.66
CA LEU A 210 0.50 5.25 -2.10
C LEU A 210 0.47 6.77 -2.32
N VAL A 211 1.60 7.48 -2.24
CA VAL A 211 1.64 8.92 -2.60
C VAL A 211 1.20 9.12 -4.04
N ASN A 212 1.74 8.35 -4.98
CA ASN A 212 1.35 8.44 -6.39
C ASN A 212 -0.12 8.09 -6.60
N LEU A 213 -0.65 7.09 -5.88
CA LEU A 213 -2.06 6.73 -5.95
C LEU A 213 -2.96 7.85 -5.40
N MET A 214 -2.57 8.47 -4.28
CA MET A 214 -3.36 9.54 -3.66
C MET A 214 -3.54 10.75 -4.59
N ASP A 215 -2.54 11.05 -5.43
CA ASP A 215 -2.64 12.11 -6.45
C ASP A 215 -3.61 11.77 -7.60
N LEU A 216 -3.90 10.48 -7.81
CA LEU A 216 -4.78 9.98 -8.87
C LEU A 216 -6.24 9.81 -8.42
N LEU A 217 -6.47 9.62 -7.12
CA LEU A 217 -7.81 9.36 -6.58
C LEU A 217 -8.68 10.65 -6.59
N PRO A 218 -10.00 10.51 -6.83
CA PRO A 218 -10.93 11.64 -6.94
C PRO A 218 -11.35 12.28 -5.61
#